data_AF-A0A852UN85-F1
#
_entry.id   AF-A0A852UN85-F1
#
_cell.length_a   1.000
_cell.length_b   1.000
_cell.length_c   1.000
_cell.angle_alpha   90.00
_cell.angle_beta   90.00
_cell.angle_gamma   90.00
#
_symmetry.space_group_name_H-M   'P 1'
#
loop_
_entity.id
_entity.type
_entity.pdbx_description
1 polymer ?
#
loop_
_entity_poly.entity_id
_entity_poly.type
_entity_poly.pdbx_seq_one_letter_code
_entity_poly.pdbx_strand_id
1 'polypeptide(L)'
;MTVGAGAFVPTISFRRKAIFPDGSNRNNSVNVQISSFDILASTDLRWQLRYGSTLTGASFGNISDTPSSETCCQSDVSATAINSSTGMKLMSGFVKGGQHAAQQSFPVDTVLNGTNPVTLAIASLSGNATCNIIFRVHEDW
;
A
#
# COMPACT_ATOMS: atom_id res chain seq x y z
N MET A 1 -3.62 5.30 12.90
CA MET A 1 -5.02 5.08 12.42
C MET A 1 -5.74 4.11 13.35
N THR A 2 -7.07 4.08 13.33
CA THR A 2 -7.88 3.09 14.09
C THR A 2 -8.61 2.17 13.13
N VAL A 3 -8.58 0.86 13.39
CA VAL A 3 -9.29 -0.15 12.58
C VAL A 3 -10.14 -1.07 13.45
N GLY A 4 -11.33 -1.40 12.97
CA GLY A 4 -12.24 -2.32 13.65
C GLY A 4 -12.04 -3.77 13.22
N ALA A 5 -12.80 -4.66 13.86
CA ALA A 5 -12.94 -6.04 13.43
C ALA A 5 -13.80 -6.16 12.16
N GLY A 6 -13.55 -7.22 11.39
CA GLY A 6 -14.34 -7.55 10.20
C GLY A 6 -13.61 -7.24 8.89
N ALA A 7 -14.07 -6.23 8.16
CA ALA A 7 -13.58 -5.90 6.83
C ALA A 7 -12.16 -5.31 6.86
N PHE A 8 -11.40 -5.55 5.78
CA PHE A 8 -10.10 -4.91 5.60
C PHE A 8 -10.29 -3.41 5.33
N VAL A 9 -9.45 -2.62 5.98
CA VAL A 9 -9.32 -1.18 5.76
C VAL A 9 -8.01 -0.93 5.00
N PRO A 10 -8.03 -0.23 3.85
CA PRO A 10 -6.81 0.16 3.17
C PRO A 10 -6.04 1.16 4.03
N THR A 11 -4.71 1.06 4.03
CA THR A 11 -3.85 1.90 4.87
C THR A 11 -3.09 2.86 3.98
N ILE A 12 -1.94 2.43 3.46
CA ILE A 12 -1.15 3.15 2.46
C ILE A 12 -1.26 2.38 1.15
N SER A 13 -1.50 3.11 0.08
CA SER A 13 -1.51 2.57 -1.28
C SER A 13 -0.55 3.35 -2.16
N PHE A 14 0.20 2.63 -3.00
CA PHE A 14 1.06 3.21 -4.03
C PHE A 14 0.64 2.71 -5.40
N ARG A 15 0.80 3.55 -6.41
CA ARG A 15 0.73 3.14 -7.82
C ARG A 15 1.77 3.90 -8.64
N ARG A 16 2.08 3.40 -9.83
CA ARG A 16 2.86 4.18 -10.80
C ARG A 16 1.98 5.23 -11.46
N LYS A 17 2.60 6.34 -11.85
CA LYS A 17 2.03 7.29 -12.80
C LYS A 17 1.94 6.64 -14.17
N ALA A 18 0.93 7.02 -14.97
CA ALA A 18 0.86 6.62 -16.36
C ALA A 18 1.97 7.29 -17.21
N ILE A 19 2.25 8.57 -16.95
CA ILE A 19 3.23 9.40 -17.65
C ILE A 19 4.30 9.84 -16.66
N PHE A 20 5.57 9.66 -17.03
CA PHE A 20 6.71 10.18 -16.27
C PHE A 20 7.96 10.28 -17.18
N PRO A 21 8.78 11.35 -17.10
CA PRO A 21 8.61 12.56 -16.27
C PRO A 21 7.35 13.35 -16.60
N ASP A 22 6.87 14.14 -15.64
CA ASP A 22 5.66 14.96 -15.84
C ASP A 22 5.83 15.89 -17.05
N GLY A 23 4.77 16.05 -17.86
CA GLY A 23 4.79 16.87 -19.08
C GLY A 23 5.51 16.26 -20.29
N SER A 24 6.14 15.08 -20.17
CA SER A 24 6.88 14.46 -21.28
C SER A 24 6.02 13.75 -22.33
N ASN A 25 4.75 13.46 -22.04
CA ASN A 25 3.88 12.55 -22.81
C ASN A 25 4.47 11.14 -23.04
N ARG A 26 5.50 10.77 -22.28
CA ARG A 26 6.11 9.43 -22.34
C ARG A 26 5.48 8.53 -21.29
N ASN A 27 5.18 7.29 -21.68
CA ASN A 27 4.80 6.27 -20.73
C ASN A 27 5.89 6.12 -19.68
N ASN A 28 5.47 6.02 -18.42
CA ASN A 28 6.39 5.73 -17.33
C ASN A 28 7.14 4.42 -17.61
N SER A 29 8.46 4.48 -17.71
CA SER A 29 9.35 3.34 -17.96
C SER A 29 10.08 2.86 -16.70
N VAL A 30 9.91 3.55 -15.58
CA VAL A 30 10.61 3.29 -14.32
C VAL A 30 9.99 2.07 -13.66
N ASN A 31 10.85 1.14 -13.23
CA ASN A 31 10.41 -0.02 -12.47
C ASN A 31 10.17 0.42 -11.03
N VAL A 32 9.04 0.00 -10.49
CA VAL A 32 8.69 0.26 -9.08
C VAL A 32 8.44 -1.06 -8.42
N GLN A 33 9.12 -1.29 -7.31
CA GLN A 33 9.06 -2.54 -6.57
C GLN A 33 8.56 -2.30 -5.16
N ILE A 34 7.93 -3.33 -4.59
CA ILE A 34 7.60 -3.33 -3.16
C ILE A 34 8.89 -3.58 -2.36
N SER A 35 9.27 -2.63 -1.51
CA SER A 35 10.49 -2.76 -0.70
C SER A 35 10.20 -3.43 0.63
N SER A 36 9.34 -2.82 1.46
CA SER A 36 9.08 -3.31 2.82
C SER A 36 7.82 -2.70 3.41
N PHE A 37 7.34 -3.28 4.50
CA PHE A 37 6.38 -2.63 5.39
C PHE A 37 6.66 -2.97 6.85
N ASP A 38 6.16 -2.11 7.74
CA ASP A 38 6.15 -2.31 9.19
C ASP A 38 4.77 -1.93 9.73
N ILE A 39 4.30 -2.69 10.70
CA ILE A 39 3.02 -2.51 11.38
C ILE A 39 3.25 -2.67 12.88
N LEU A 40 2.91 -1.63 13.64
CA LEU A 40 2.78 -1.67 15.09
C LEU A 40 1.32 -1.51 15.48
N ALA A 41 0.79 -2.44 16.27
CA ALA A 41 -0.62 -2.49 16.61
C ALA A 41 -0.87 -2.62 18.12
N SER A 42 -1.94 -2.01 18.63
CA SER A 42 -2.34 -2.14 20.04
C SER A 42 -2.95 -3.49 20.38
N THR A 43 -3.57 -4.17 19.41
CA THR A 43 -4.23 -5.47 19.55
C THR A 43 -3.90 -6.36 18.35
N ASP A 44 -4.31 -7.62 18.40
CA ASP A 44 -4.04 -8.56 17.32
C ASP A 44 -4.73 -8.14 16.02
N LEU A 45 -3.97 -8.14 14.92
CA LEU A 45 -4.45 -7.80 13.58
C LEU A 45 -4.21 -8.95 12.61
N ARG A 46 -4.96 -8.92 11.52
CA ARG A 46 -4.56 -9.56 10.25
C ARG A 46 -4.28 -8.49 9.20
N TRP A 47 -3.34 -8.77 8.32
CA TRP A 47 -2.97 -7.88 7.22
C TRP A 47 -2.95 -8.61 5.89
N GLN A 48 -3.17 -7.87 4.81
CA GLN A 48 -3.05 -8.33 3.43
C GLN A 48 -2.31 -7.27 2.61
N LEU A 49 -1.35 -7.74 1.81
CA LEU A 49 -0.78 -6.95 0.74
C LEU A 49 -1.50 -7.32 -0.56
N ARG A 50 -2.14 -6.34 -1.19
CA ARG A 50 -3.00 -6.57 -2.35
C ARG A 50 -2.59 -5.73 -3.54
N TYR A 51 -2.70 -6.30 -4.73
CA TYR A 51 -2.38 -5.65 -5.99
C TYR A 51 -3.62 -5.56 -6.89
N GLY A 52 -3.94 -4.36 -7.37
CA GLY A 52 -5.06 -4.12 -8.28
C GLY A 52 -6.45 -4.24 -7.65
N SER A 53 -6.57 -4.25 -6.32
CA SER A 53 -7.89 -4.22 -5.67
C SER A 53 -8.52 -2.84 -5.77
N THR A 54 -9.83 -2.79 -6.05
CA THR A 54 -10.61 -1.55 -6.09
C THR A 54 -10.67 -0.92 -4.71
N LEU A 55 -10.35 0.37 -4.64
CA LEU A 55 -10.39 1.19 -3.43
C LEU A 55 -11.54 2.20 -3.51
N THR A 56 -12.37 2.24 -2.48
CA THR A 56 -13.46 3.22 -2.36
C THR A 56 -12.92 4.52 -1.80
N GLY A 57 -13.12 5.64 -2.51
CA GLY A 57 -12.68 6.97 -2.06
C GLY A 57 -11.17 7.23 -2.21
N ALA A 58 -10.45 6.37 -2.95
CA ALA A 58 -9.05 6.61 -3.25
C ALA A 58 -8.87 7.87 -4.12
N SER A 59 -7.89 8.69 -3.75
CA SER A 59 -7.45 9.87 -4.50
C SER A 59 -5.93 9.86 -4.59
N PHE A 60 -5.42 9.20 -5.64
CA PHE A 60 -3.98 9.10 -5.86
C PHE A 60 -3.40 10.44 -6.29
N GLY A 61 -2.53 10.98 -5.45
CA GLY A 61 -1.86 12.27 -5.66
C GLY A 61 -0.34 12.16 -5.57
N ASN A 62 0.31 13.32 -5.55
CA ASN A 62 1.75 13.40 -5.30
C ASN A 62 2.07 12.81 -3.92
N ILE A 63 3.21 12.14 -3.84
CA ILE A 63 3.76 11.72 -2.55
C ILE A 63 4.08 12.98 -1.74
N SER A 64 3.69 12.98 -0.46
CA SER A 64 3.91 14.11 0.45
C SER A 64 5.38 14.55 0.45
N ASP A 65 5.59 15.87 0.46
CA ASP A 65 6.91 16.50 0.48
C ASP A 65 7.87 16.04 -0.65
N THR A 66 7.32 15.50 -1.75
CA THR A 66 8.10 15.08 -2.93
C THR A 66 7.60 15.82 -4.17
N PRO A 67 8.46 16.58 -4.88
CA PRO A 67 8.08 17.19 -6.15
C PRO A 67 7.58 16.14 -7.13
N SER A 68 6.52 16.47 -7.86
CA SER A 68 5.92 15.49 -8.77
C SER A 68 6.91 15.03 -9.85
N SER A 69 7.82 15.89 -10.30
CA SER A 69 8.87 15.53 -11.27
C SER A 69 10.01 14.66 -10.71
N GLU A 70 10.05 14.34 -9.42
CA GLU A 70 11.11 13.54 -8.79
C GLU A 70 10.68 12.12 -8.42
N THR A 71 9.41 11.78 -8.60
CA THR A 71 8.88 10.44 -8.36
C THR A 71 7.98 9.98 -9.50
N CYS A 72 8.20 8.75 -9.93
CA CYS A 72 7.34 8.07 -10.90
C CYS A 72 6.07 7.48 -10.27
N CYS A 73 5.87 7.68 -8.97
CA CYS A 73 4.76 7.14 -8.18
C CYS A 73 3.71 8.17 -7.78
N GLN A 74 2.56 7.64 -7.37
CA GLN A 74 1.52 8.35 -6.64
C GLN A 74 1.14 7.54 -5.40
N SER A 75 0.71 8.22 -4.35
CA SER A 75 0.20 7.59 -3.14
C SER A 75 -1.26 7.94 -2.88
N ASP A 76 -1.97 7.03 -2.24
CA ASP A 76 -3.28 7.24 -1.66
C ASP A 76 -3.29 6.83 -0.18
N VAL A 77 -3.90 7.69 0.63
CA VAL A 77 -4.18 7.47 2.06
C VAL A 77 -5.63 7.85 2.42
N SER A 78 -6.46 8.20 1.42
CA SER A 78 -7.84 8.64 1.65
C SER A 78 -8.87 7.53 1.44
N ALA A 79 -8.49 6.41 0.83
CA ALA A 79 -9.40 5.28 0.66
C ALA A 79 -9.99 4.83 2.00
N THR A 80 -11.29 4.56 2.00
CA THR A 80 -12.04 4.15 3.20
C THR A 80 -12.40 2.68 3.20
N ALA A 81 -12.38 2.03 2.04
CA ALA A 81 -12.64 0.60 1.91
C ALA A 81 -11.84 0.00 0.76
N ILE A 82 -11.58 -1.31 0.86
CA ILE A 82 -10.92 -2.11 -0.17
C ILE A 82 -11.80 -3.31 -0.53
N ASN A 83 -12.06 -3.50 -1.82
CA ASN A 83 -12.83 -4.66 -2.28
C ASN A 83 -11.91 -5.89 -2.40
N SER A 84 -11.97 -6.78 -1.43
CA SER A 84 -11.17 -8.01 -1.38
C SER A 84 -11.53 -9.07 -2.43
N SER A 85 -12.63 -8.92 -3.19
CA SER A 85 -12.95 -9.79 -4.32
C SER A 85 -12.34 -9.34 -5.65
N THR A 86 -11.69 -8.16 -5.67
CA THR A 86 -10.98 -7.63 -6.84
C THR A 86 -9.46 -7.68 -6.65
N GLY A 87 -8.71 -7.67 -7.75
CA GLY A 87 -7.25 -7.75 -7.74
C GLY A 87 -6.74 -9.07 -7.17
N MET A 88 -5.49 -9.07 -6.72
CA MET A 88 -4.79 -10.25 -6.21
C MET A 88 -4.28 -10.01 -4.79
N LYS A 89 -4.37 -11.03 -3.94
CA LYS A 89 -3.68 -11.05 -2.65
C LYS A 89 -2.26 -11.57 -2.88
N LEU A 90 -1.27 -10.70 -2.70
CA LEU A 90 0.14 -11.06 -2.84
C LEU A 90 0.63 -11.84 -1.62
N MET A 91 0.28 -11.36 -0.43
CA MET A 91 0.70 -11.95 0.84
C MET A 91 -0.29 -11.59 1.95
N SER A 92 -0.30 -12.37 3.03
CA SER A 92 -1.07 -12.07 4.24
C SER A 92 -0.38 -12.62 5.48
N GLY A 93 -0.71 -12.07 6.63
CA GLY A 93 -0.23 -12.55 7.91
C GLY A 93 -0.97 -11.93 9.08
N PHE A 94 -0.40 -12.08 10.26
CA PHE A 94 -0.93 -11.56 11.52
C PHE A 94 0.08 -10.64 12.20
N VAL A 95 -0.43 -9.74 13.03
CA VAL A 95 0.36 -8.94 13.98
C VAL A 95 -0.17 -9.26 15.36
N LYS A 96 0.72 -9.53 16.33
CA LYS A 96 0.33 -9.65 17.72
C LYS A 96 0.26 -8.26 18.36
N GLY A 97 -0.78 -8.00 19.14
CA GLY A 97 -0.96 -6.75 19.87
C GLY A 97 0.22 -6.44 20.78
N GLY A 98 0.64 -5.18 20.79
CA GLY A 98 1.82 -4.72 21.51
C GLY A 98 3.16 -5.15 20.88
N GLN A 99 3.13 -5.79 19.71
CA GLN A 99 4.33 -6.17 18.96
C GLN A 99 4.35 -5.54 17.56
N HIS A 100 5.56 -5.45 17.01
CA HIS A 100 5.76 -5.04 15.62
C HIS A 100 5.73 -6.27 14.71
N ALA A 101 5.21 -6.09 13.49
CA ALA A 101 5.32 -7.06 12.41
C ALA A 101 5.82 -6.34 11.16
N ALA A 102 6.89 -6.88 10.56
CA ALA A 102 7.49 -6.29 9.38
C ALA A 102 7.73 -7.36 8.31
N GLN A 103 7.64 -6.95 7.05
CA GLN A 103 8.25 -7.67 5.94
C GLN A 103 9.32 -6.76 5.32
N GLN A 104 10.56 -7.20 5.36
CA GLN A 104 11.71 -6.44 4.85
C GLN A 104 12.34 -7.07 3.61
N SER A 105 12.02 -8.33 3.31
CA SER A 105 12.54 -9.02 2.13
C SER A 105 11.41 -9.82 1.48
N PHE A 106 11.09 -9.45 0.25
CA PHE A 106 10.19 -10.23 -0.58
C PHE A 106 11.00 -11.30 -1.31
N PRO A 107 10.57 -12.57 -1.32
CA PRO A 107 11.29 -13.63 -2.02
C PRO A 107 11.28 -13.47 -3.54
N VAL A 108 10.37 -12.65 -4.07
CA VAL A 108 10.26 -12.30 -5.49
C VAL A 108 9.94 -10.83 -5.60
N ASP A 109 10.65 -10.13 -6.48
CA ASP A 109 10.40 -8.73 -6.77
C ASP A 109 9.01 -8.55 -7.39
N THR A 110 8.12 -7.90 -6.63
CA THR A 110 6.80 -7.55 -7.16
C THR A 110 6.90 -6.18 -7.83
N VAL A 111 7.07 -6.19 -9.15
CA VAL A 111 7.12 -4.97 -9.97
C VAL A 111 5.70 -4.49 -10.26
N LEU A 112 5.43 -3.22 -9.97
CA LEU A 112 4.15 -2.58 -10.26
C LEU A 112 4.03 -2.35 -11.77
N ASN A 113 2.89 -2.74 -12.34
CA ASN A 113 2.61 -2.56 -13.77
C ASN A 113 1.41 -1.63 -13.99
N GLY A 114 1.60 -0.65 -14.88
CA GLY A 114 0.60 0.36 -15.19
C GLY A 114 0.19 1.13 -13.93
N THR A 115 -1.07 1.54 -13.87
CA THR A 115 -1.61 2.36 -12.76
C THR A 115 -2.33 1.53 -11.70
N ASN A 116 -2.13 0.21 -11.68
CA ASN A 116 -2.72 -0.64 -10.66
C ASN A 116 -2.08 -0.38 -9.29
N PRO A 117 -2.88 -0.20 -8.23
CA PRO A 117 -2.34 0.07 -6.91
C PRO A 117 -1.84 -1.19 -6.23
N VAL A 118 -0.77 -1.04 -5.46
CA VAL A 118 -0.43 -1.95 -4.37
C VAL A 118 -0.86 -1.33 -3.05
N THR A 119 -1.61 -2.07 -2.25
CA THR A 119 -2.21 -1.57 -1.01
C THR A 119 -1.92 -2.52 0.13
N LEU A 120 -1.40 -1.97 1.22
CA LEU A 120 -1.39 -2.67 2.50
C LEU A 120 -2.74 -2.43 3.18
N ALA A 121 -3.46 -3.51 3.49
CA ALA A 121 -4.75 -3.46 4.14
C ALA A 121 -4.73 -4.25 5.45
N ILE A 122 -5.41 -3.77 6.48
CA ILE A 122 -5.42 -4.37 7.81
C ILE A 122 -6.85 -4.53 8.33
N ALA A 123 -7.05 -5.45 9.25
CA ALA A 123 -8.29 -5.59 10.02
C ALA A 123 -7.96 -6.08 11.43
N SER A 124 -8.66 -5.58 12.45
CA SER A 124 -8.53 -6.15 13.80
C SER A 124 -9.12 -7.55 13.84
N LEU A 125 -8.53 -8.42 14.65
CA LEU A 125 -9.14 -9.72 14.95
C LEU A 125 -10.32 -9.58 15.92
N SER A 126 -10.29 -8.57 16.78
CA SER A 126 -11.36 -8.24 17.73
C SER A 126 -11.31 -6.77 18.15
N GLY A 127 -12.46 -6.19 18.47
CA GLY A 127 -12.55 -4.79 18.93
C GLY A 127 -11.95 -3.79 17.94
N ASN A 128 -11.46 -2.67 18.48
CA ASN A 128 -10.75 -1.63 17.74
C ASN A 128 -9.26 -1.66 18.07
N ALA A 129 -8.43 -1.47 17.06
CA ALA A 129 -6.98 -1.42 17.17
C ALA A 129 -6.45 -0.07 16.72
N THR A 130 -5.55 0.53 17.49
CA THR A 130 -4.73 1.65 17.01
C THR A 130 -3.47 1.09 16.36
N CYS A 131 -3.11 1.66 15.20
CA CYS A 131 -2.05 1.14 14.35
C CYS A 131 -1.15 2.27 13.84
N ASN A 132 0.16 2.01 13.83
CA ASN A 132 1.16 2.77 13.10
C ASN A 132 1.70 1.91 11.97
N ILE A 133 1.76 2.48 10.76
CA ILE A 133 2.08 1.72 9.56
C ILE A 133 3.11 2.47 8.73
N ILE A 134 4.08 1.72 8.23
CA ILE A 134 5.03 2.19 7.23
C ILE A 134 4.94 1.25 6.04
N PHE A 135 4.82 1.80 4.84
CA PHE A 135 4.86 1.03 3.61
C PHE A 135 5.84 1.71 2.64
N ARG A 136 6.77 0.95 2.09
CA ARG A 136 7.87 1.45 1.26
C ARG A 136 7.86 0.78 -0.10
N VAL A 137 8.01 1.59 -1.14
CA VAL A 137 8.32 1.17 -2.51
C VAL A 137 9.70 1.70 -2.88
N HIS A 138 10.33 1.06 -3.86
CA HIS A 138 11.61 1.46 -4.43
C HIS A 138 11.42 1.73 -5.93
N GLU A 139 12.01 2.82 -6.42
CA GLU A 139 12.01 3.20 -7.83
C GLU A 139 13.41 2.96 -8.41
N ASP A 140 13.51 2.11 -9.43
CA ASP A 140 14.76 1.79 -10.13
C ASP A 140 14.85 2.60 -11.44
N TRP A 141 15.79 3.55 -11.48
CA TRP A 141 15.99 4.54 -12.55
C TRP A 141 17.17 4.22 -13.47
#